data_AF-A0A534TIN3-F1
#
_entry.id   AF-A0A534TIN3-F1
#
_cell.length_a   1.000
_cell.length_b   1.000
_cell.length_c   1.000
_cell.angle_alpha   90.00
_cell.angle_beta   90.00
_cell.angle_gamma   90.00
#
_symmetry.space_group_name_H-M   'P 1'
#
loop_
_entity.id
_entity.type
_entity.pdbx_description
1 polymer ?
#
loop_
_entity_poly.entity_id
_entity_poly.type
_entity_poly.pdbx_seq_one_letter_code
_entity_poly.pdbx_strand_id
1 'polypeptide(L)'
;MAAITQNNRYIVNFTDTHTYTVHDDTNNNGTVDTGETVTTYDLQKDWPGVTLGATVGTLTFYPDATASAAATLTVTNSRGTTSTVTVNAAGYVYGS
;
A
#
# COMPACT_ATOMS: atom_id res chain seq x y z
N MET A 1 0.58 -11.59 -3.78
CA MET A 1 0.07 -11.90 -5.15
C MET A 1 -1.46 -12.03 -5.08
N ALA A 2 -2.19 -10.93 -4.86
CA ALA A 2 -3.65 -10.98 -4.59
C ALA A 2 -4.51 -10.31 -5.68
N ALA A 3 -4.01 -9.34 -6.44
CA ALA A 3 -4.81 -8.60 -7.43
C ALA A 3 -5.20 -9.40 -8.68
N ILE A 4 -4.39 -10.39 -9.08
CA ILE A 4 -4.54 -11.09 -10.37
C ILE A 4 -5.60 -12.22 -10.31
N THR A 5 -5.90 -12.73 -9.11
CA THR A 5 -6.76 -13.91 -8.93
C THR A 5 -8.22 -13.56 -8.63
N GLN A 6 -8.50 -12.28 -8.29
CA GLN A 6 -9.85 -11.83 -7.89
C GLN A 6 -10.49 -10.81 -8.83
N ASN A 7 -9.76 -10.26 -9.81
CA ASN A 7 -10.24 -9.18 -10.67
C ASN A 7 -10.73 -7.94 -9.88
N ASN A 8 -10.16 -7.72 -8.69
CA ASN A 8 -10.49 -6.63 -7.79
C ASN A 8 -9.37 -5.58 -7.81
N ARG A 9 -9.76 -4.32 -7.72
CA ARG A 9 -8.83 -3.21 -7.55
C ARG A 9 -8.49 -3.09 -6.07
N TYR A 10 -7.22 -2.83 -5.78
CA TYR A 10 -6.77 -2.59 -4.42
C TYR A 10 -6.26 -1.18 -4.28
N ILE A 11 -6.81 -0.41 -3.35
CA ILE A 11 -6.42 0.97 -3.10
C ILE A 11 -5.67 1.00 -1.76
N VAL A 12 -4.38 1.32 -1.80
CA VAL A 12 -3.54 1.51 -0.63
C VAL A 12 -3.45 2.99 -0.32
N ASN A 13 -3.85 3.39 0.88
CA ASN A 13 -3.83 4.79 1.29
C ASN A 13 -2.92 4.98 2.50
N PHE A 14 -1.86 5.77 2.34
CA PHE A 14 -0.93 6.08 3.42
C PHE A 14 -1.48 7.27 4.21
N THR A 15 -2.01 7.02 5.40
CA THR A 15 -2.71 8.02 6.21
C THR A 15 -1.78 8.78 7.16
N ASP A 16 -0.68 8.15 7.58
CA ASP A 16 0.35 8.74 8.43
C ASP A 16 1.70 8.02 8.17
N THR A 17 2.75 8.49 8.84
CA THR A 17 4.11 7.94 8.91
C THR A 17 4.19 6.54 9.52
N HIS A 18 3.11 5.95 9.99
CA HIS A 18 3.11 4.56 10.47
C HIS A 18 1.80 3.81 10.22
N THR A 19 0.79 4.47 9.65
CA THR A 19 -0.53 3.88 9.43
C THR A 19 -0.92 3.97 7.96
N TYR A 20 -1.38 2.85 7.41
CA TYR A 20 -1.93 2.78 6.06
C TYR A 20 -3.19 1.92 6.03
N THR A 21 -4.06 2.16 5.05
CA THR A 21 -5.25 1.35 4.81
C THR A 21 -5.15 0.64 3.47
N VAL A 22 -5.80 -0.52 3.38
CA VAL A 22 -5.97 -1.28 2.14
C VAL A 22 -7.47 -1.47 1.93
N HIS A 23 -7.98 -0.91 0.85
CA HIS A 23 -9.36 -1.07 0.39
C HIS A 23 -9.40 -2.10 -0.74
N ASP A 24 -10.13 -3.18 -0.52
CA ASP A 24 -10.51 -4.17 -1.54
C ASP A 24 -11.76 -3.68 -2.27
N ASP A 25 -11.52 -3.01 -3.40
CA ASP A 25 -12.52 -2.39 -4.27
C ASP A 25 -12.98 -3.43 -5.30
N THR A 26 -14.00 -4.18 -4.89
CA THR A 26 -14.53 -5.33 -5.63
C THR A 26 -15.35 -4.93 -6.84
N ASN A 27 -15.96 -3.74 -6.82
CA ASN A 27 -16.78 -3.23 -7.91
C ASN A 27 -16.02 -2.26 -8.82
N ASN A 28 -14.75 -1.97 -8.50
CA ASN A 28 -13.81 -1.12 -9.23
C ASN A 28 -14.26 0.35 -9.37
N ASN A 29 -15.12 0.85 -8.48
CA ASN A 29 -15.65 2.23 -8.56
C ASN A 29 -14.87 3.24 -7.70
N GLY A 30 -14.10 2.77 -6.71
CA GLY A 30 -13.13 3.57 -5.95
C GLY A 30 -13.75 4.32 -4.80
N THR A 31 -14.99 3.99 -4.51
CA THR A 31 -15.71 4.40 -3.33
C THR A 31 -15.90 3.18 -2.46
N VAL A 32 -15.74 3.33 -1.15
CA VAL A 32 -16.00 2.24 -0.22
C VAL A 32 -17.49 1.96 -0.19
N ASP A 33 -17.90 0.81 -0.71
CA ASP A 33 -19.30 0.39 -0.74
C ASP A 33 -19.64 -0.69 0.28
N THR A 34 -20.95 -0.91 0.47
CA THR A 34 -21.44 -2.00 1.32
C THR A 34 -21.04 -3.35 0.73
N GLY A 35 -20.25 -4.13 1.47
CA GLY A 35 -19.71 -5.41 1.02
C GLY A 35 -18.23 -5.36 0.67
N GLU A 36 -17.63 -4.17 0.60
CA GLU A 36 -16.20 -3.99 0.40
C GLU A 36 -15.46 -3.91 1.74
N THR A 37 -14.19 -4.33 1.73
CA THR A 37 -13.39 -4.39 2.95
C THR A 37 -12.32 -3.32 2.95
N VAL A 38 -12.25 -2.54 4.03
CA VAL A 38 -11.14 -1.63 4.31
C VAL A 38 -10.41 -2.11 5.55
N THR A 39 -9.15 -2.49 5.38
CA THR A 39 -8.29 -2.95 6.48
C THR A 39 -7.28 -1.87 6.83
N THR A 40 -7.19 -1.52 8.12
CA THR A 40 -6.20 -0.55 8.62
C THR A 40 -5.04 -1.31 9.25
N TYR A 41 -3.82 -0.90 8.89
CA TYR A 41 -2.57 -1.44 9.42
C TYR A 41 -1.78 -0.34 10.10
N ASP A 42 -1.39 -0.60 11.35
CA ASP A 42 -0.50 0.26 12.13
C ASP A 42 0.82 -0.49 12.35
N LEU A 43 1.89 0.02 11.74
CA LEU A 43 3.23 -0.56 11.81
C LEU A 43 3.77 -0.56 13.25
N GLN A 44 3.32 0.37 14.10
CA GLN A 44 3.80 0.45 15.49
C GLN A 44 3.33 -0.74 16.35
N LYS A 45 2.25 -1.43 15.94
CA LYS A 45 1.71 -2.57 16.68
C LYS A 45 2.63 -3.78 16.63
N ASP A 46 3.12 -4.10 15.43
CA ASP A 46 3.98 -5.25 15.20
C ASP A 46 5.47 -4.88 15.24
N TRP A 47 5.82 -3.66 14.81
CA TRP A 47 7.20 -3.16 14.71
C TRP A 47 7.37 -1.77 15.34
N PRO A 48 7.45 -1.67 16.67
CA PRO A 48 7.59 -0.40 17.37
C PRO A 48 8.82 0.42 16.92
N GLY A 49 8.58 1.70 16.62
CA GLY A 49 9.59 2.65 16.16
C GLY A 49 9.97 2.54 14.68
N VAL A 50 9.26 1.72 13.90
CA VAL A 50 9.35 1.73 12.43
C VAL A 50 8.44 2.81 11.86
N THR A 51 8.98 3.66 11.00
CA THR A 51 8.25 4.73 10.32
C THR A 51 8.40 4.63 8.80
N LEU A 52 7.36 5.06 8.10
CA LEU A 52 7.33 5.31 6.67
C LEU A 52 7.87 6.72 6.41
N GLY A 53 8.69 6.83 5.37
CA GLY A 53 9.13 8.09 4.80
C GLY A 53 7.98 8.84 4.10
N ALA A 54 8.32 9.91 3.39
CA ALA A 54 7.35 10.84 2.79
C ALA A 54 6.13 10.11 2.20
N THR A 55 4.95 10.48 2.71
CA THR A 55 3.68 9.81 2.44
C THR A 55 3.41 9.79 0.94
N VAL A 56 3.52 8.60 0.32
CA VAL A 56 3.18 8.33 -1.08
C VAL A 56 1.66 8.29 -1.24
N GLY A 57 0.95 9.32 -0.78
CA GLY A 57 -0.51 9.51 -0.85
C GLY A 57 -1.32 8.23 -1.00
N THR A 58 -1.97 8.07 -2.15
CA THR A 58 -2.76 6.89 -2.52
C THR A 58 -2.09 6.14 -3.68
N LEU A 59 -1.94 4.83 -3.55
CA LEU A 59 -1.44 3.92 -4.59
C LEU A 59 -2.53 2.91 -4.94
N THR A 60 -2.86 2.80 -6.22
CA THR A 60 -3.92 1.90 -6.70
C THR A 60 -3.32 0.78 -7.53
N PHE A 61 -3.60 -0.46 -7.16
CA PHE A 61 -3.24 -1.66 -7.92
C PHE A 61 -4.47 -2.14 -8.70
N TYR A 62 -4.31 -2.26 -10.02
CA TYR A 62 -5.38 -2.65 -10.93
C TYR A 62 -5.43 -4.17 -11.14
N PRO A 63 -6.58 -4.71 -11.59
CA PRO A 63 -6.75 -6.13 -11.91
C PRO A 63 -5.76 -6.70 -12.93
N ASP A 64 -5.19 -5.86 -13.80
CA ASP A 64 -4.19 -6.22 -14.81
C ASP A 64 -2.75 -6.28 -14.25
N ALA A 65 -2.63 -6.26 -12.92
CA ALA A 65 -1.37 -6.22 -12.18
C ALA A 65 -0.55 -4.93 -12.40
N THR A 66 -1.13 -3.86 -12.94
CA THR A 66 -0.46 -2.55 -13.01
C THR A 66 -0.72 -1.73 -11.74
N ALA A 67 0.10 -0.70 -11.53
CA ALA A 67 -0.09 0.29 -10.47
C ALA A 67 -0.33 1.68 -11.07
N SER A 68 -1.14 2.51 -10.41
CA SER A 68 -1.47 3.87 -10.85
C SER A 68 -0.25 4.77 -11.06
N ALA A 69 0.83 4.53 -10.30
CA ALA A 69 2.11 5.17 -10.47
C ALA A 69 3.23 4.28 -9.92
N ALA A 70 4.47 4.57 -10.35
CA ALA A 70 5.62 4.09 -9.62
C ALA A 70 5.73 4.85 -8.29
N ALA A 71 5.99 4.14 -7.21
CA ALA A 71 6.07 4.69 -5.86
C ALA A 71 7.28 4.10 -5.13
N THR A 72 8.07 4.94 -4.47
CA THR A 72 9.15 4.49 -3.58
C THR A 72 8.77 4.84 -2.15
N LEU A 73 8.64 3.82 -1.32
CA LEU A 73 8.39 3.91 0.09
C LEU A 73 9.68 3.67 0.85
N THR A 74 10.18 4.69 1.55
CA THR A 74 11.29 4.51 2.48
C THR A 74 10.75 4.05 3.81
N VAL A 75 11.37 3.05 4.43
CA VAL A 75 11.04 2.56 5.76
C VAL A 75 12.26 2.80 6.65
N THR A 76 12.06 3.46 7.79
CA THR A 76 13.12 3.78 8.74
C THR A 76 12.83 3.07 10.05
N ASN A 77 13.80 2.35 10.61
CA ASN A 77 13.65 1.75 11.93
C ASN A 77 14.02 2.72 13.06
N SER A 78 13.80 2.29 14.31
CA SER A 78 14.11 3.06 15.51
C SER A 78 15.60 3.38 15.70
N ARG A 79 16.49 2.73 14.95
CA ARG A 79 17.94 2.96 14.95
C ARG A 79 18.38 3.91 13.84
N GLY A 80 17.44 4.45 13.05
CA GLY A 80 17.70 5.33 11.92
C GLY A 80 18.20 4.61 10.66
N THR A 81 18.17 3.27 10.63
CA THR A 81 18.48 2.50 9.41
C THR A 81 17.30 2.58 8.45
N THR A 82 17.58 2.91 7.20
CA THR A 82 16.58 3.04 6.14
C THR A 82 16.67 1.86 5.17
N SER A 83 15.50 1.40 4.72
CA SER A 83 15.33 0.48 3.60
C SER A 83 14.29 1.06 2.65
N THR A 84 14.36 0.72 1.37
CA THR A 84 13.38 1.22 0.40
C THR A 84 12.60 0.07 -0.21
N VAL A 85 11.28 0.22 -0.28
CA VAL A 85 10.37 -0.64 -1.03
C VAL A 85 9.89 0.18 -2.22
N THR A 86 10.12 -0.32 -3.43
CA THR A 86 9.70 0.34 -4.66
C THR A 86 8.64 -0.50 -5.35
N VAL A 87 7.61 0.19 -5.83
CA VAL A 87 6.58 -0.33 -6.72
C VAL A 87 6.78 0.32 -8.08
N ASN A 88 6.88 -0.47 -9.14
CA ASN A 88 6.90 0.09 -10.50
C ASN A 88 5.48 0.18 -11.10
N ALA A 89 5.33 0.90 -12.20
CA ALA A 89 4.03 1.05 -12.89
C ALA A 89 3.46 -0.28 -13.42
N ALA A 90 4.31 -1.31 -13.57
CA ALA A 90 3.90 -2.68 -13.89
C ALA A 90 3.49 -3.49 -12.65
N GLY A 91 3.28 -2.83 -11.49
CA GLY A 91 2.80 -3.40 -10.23
C GLY A 91 3.76 -4.33 -9.50
N TYR A 92 5.02 -4.43 -9.93
CA TYR A 92 6.04 -5.21 -9.24
C TYR A 92 6.56 -4.46 -8.01
N VAL A 93 6.61 -5.18 -6.88
CA VAL A 93 7.16 -4.69 -5.61
C VAL A 93 8.54 -5.31 -5.38
N TYR A 94 9.55 -4.48 -5.15
CA TYR A 94 10.92 -4.91 -4.86
C TYR A 94 11.55 -4.03 -3.76
N GLY A 95 12.43 -4.62 -2.95
CA GLY A 95 13.15 -3.93 -1.88
C GLY A 95 14.66 -3.99 -2.06
N SER A 96 15.36 -3.03 -1.45
CA SER A 96 16.83 -3.00 -1.32
C SER A 96 17.25 -2.71 0.11
#